data_AF-A0A285MED2-F1
#
_entry.id   AF-A0A285MED2-F1
#
_cell.length_a   1.000
_cell.length_b   1.000
_cell.length_c   1.000
_cell.angle_alpha   90.00
_cell.angle_beta   90.00
_cell.angle_gamma   90.00
#
_symmetry.space_group_name_H-M   'P 1'
#
loop_
_entity.id
_entity.type
_entity.pdbx_description
1 polymer ?
#
loop_
_entity_poly.entity_id
_entity_poly.type
_entity_poly.pdbx_seq_one_letter_code
_entity_poly.pdbx_strand_id
1 'polypeptide(L)' 'MKTKISVNPYLKGKNTFYINISFLTTFKPLSNNVPKLSRLNIFYTSTSYKMGIKTKESSKIHEF' A
#
# COMPACT_ATOMS: atom_id res chain seq x y z
N MET A 1 2.89 16.89 10.85
CA MET A 1 2.98 15.98 9.69
C MET A 1 1.61 15.40 9.42
N LYS A 2 1.14 15.37 8.18
CA LYS A 2 -0.11 14.68 7.81
C LYS A 2 0.22 13.63 6.76
N THR A 3 -0.27 12.42 6.98
CA THR A 3 -0.05 11.26 6.09
C THR A 3 -1.40 10.71 5.66
N LYS A 4 -1.57 10.48 4.36
CA LYS A 4 -2.72 9.79 3.79
C LYS A 4 -2.26 8.43 3.26
N ILE A 5 -2.99 7.38 3.63
CA ILE A 5 -2.73 6.01 3.19
C ILE A 5 -3.89 5.61 2.27
N SER A 6 -3.57 5.03 1.11
CA SER A 6 -4.56 4.45 0.21
C SER A 6 -4.23 3.01 -0.06
N VAL A 7 -5.21 2.12 0.11
CA VAL A 7 -5.10 0.69 -0.13
C VAL A 7 -5.99 0.32 -1.30
N ASN A 8 -5.42 -0.29 -2.33
CA ASN A 8 -6.17 -0.76 -3.50
C ASN A 8 -5.95 -2.27 -3.68
N PRO A 9 -6.90 -3.11 -3.22
CA PRO A 9 -6.84 -4.54 -3.46
C PRO A 9 -7.23 -4.88 -4.90
N TYR A 10 -6.52 -5.81 -5.51
CA TYR A 10 -6.87 -6.34 -6.84
C TYR A 10 -6.57 -7.82 -6.95
N LEU A 11 -7.36 -8.53 -7.77
CA LEU A 11 -7.12 -9.92 -8.11
C LEU A 11 -6.30 -9.99 -9.40
N LYS A 12 -5.32 -10.90 -9.44
CA LYS A 12 -4.55 -11.19 -10.65
C LYS A 12 -4.40 -12.70 -10.79
N GLY A 13 -5.16 -13.28 -11.73
CA GLY A 13 -5.29 -14.73 -11.88
C GLY A 13 -6.27 -15.34 -10.87
N LYS A 14 -6.41 -16.68 -10.90
CA LYS A 14 -7.45 -17.39 -10.15
C LYS A 14 -7.22 -17.42 -8.63
N ASN A 15 -5.96 -17.48 -8.17
CA ASN A 15 -5.64 -17.74 -6.76
C ASN A 15 -4.70 -16.70 -6.12
N THR A 16 -4.51 -15.55 -6.78
CA THR A 16 -3.59 -14.52 -6.27
C THR A 16 -4.31 -13.19 -6.08
N PHE A 17 -4.30 -12.73 -4.83
CA PHE A 17 -4.76 -11.40 -4.44
C PHE A 17 -3.55 -10.52 -4.18
N TYR A 18 -3.62 -9.28 -4.64
CA TYR A 18 -2.57 -8.29 -4.45
C TYR A 18 -3.15 -7.10 -3.70
N ILE A 19 -2.36 -6.56 -2.78
CA ILE A 19 -2.69 -5.32 -2.08
C ILE A 19 -1.62 -4.31 -2.43
N ASN A 20 -2.01 -3.23 -3.12
CA ASN A 20 -1.14 -2.07 -3.27
C ASN A 20 -1.43 -1.08 -2.14
N ILE A 21 -0.40 -0.72 -1.38
CA ILE A 21 -0.46 0.29 -0.32
C ILE A 21 0.39 1.47 -0.77
N SER A 22 -0.24 2.63 -0.89
CA SER A 22 0.44 3.88 -1.25
C SER A 22 0.34 4.89 -0.11
N PHE A 23 1.46 5.57 0.17
CA PHE A 23 1.60 6.57 1.22
C PHE A 23 1.88 7.93 0.59
N LEU A 24 1.10 8.92 1.00
CA LEU A 24 1.33 10.32 0.69
C LEU A 24 1.60 11.06 1.98
N THR A 25 2.84 11.50 2.18
CA THR A 25 3.23 12.26 3.36
C THR A 25 3.47 13.71 2.97
N THR A 26 2.92 14.63 3.77
CA THR A 26 3.12 16.07 3.61
C THR A 26 3.75 16.63 4.86
N PHE A 27 4.85 17.36 4.69
CA PHE A 27 5.51 18.08 5.77
C PHE A 27 5.45 19.57 5.50
N LYS A 28 4.82 20.31 6.43
CA LYS A 28 4.94 21.76 6.49
C LYS A 28 6.13 22.06 7.40
N PRO A 29 7.20 22.70 6.90
CA PRO A 29 8.31 23.10 7.75
C PRO A 29 7.82 24.06 8.83
N LEU A 30 8.30 23.86 10.07
CA LEU A 30 8.01 24.72 11.21
C LEU A 30 8.69 26.07 10.95
N SER A 31 7.92 27.02 10.40
CA SER A 31 8.43 28.33 10.00
C SER A 31 8.58 29.21 11.23
N ASN A 32 9.80 29.33 11.75
CA ASN A 32 10.18 30.47 12.58
C ASN A 32 10.49 31.65 11.64
N ASN A 33 9.56 32.61 11.57
CA ASN A 33 9.78 34.00 11.11
C ASN A 33 10.39 34.28 9.73
N VAL A 34 10.03 33.56 8.65
CA VAL A 34 10.31 34.06 7.28
C VAL A 34 9.07 33.94 6.38
N PRO A 35 8.48 35.06 5.92
CA PRO A 35 7.37 35.04 4.99
C PRO A 35 7.91 34.87 3.57
N LYS A 36 8.26 33.64 3.17
CA LYS A 36 8.52 33.33 1.77
C LYS A 36 8.31 31.86 1.50
N LEU A 37 7.20 31.56 0.82
CA LEU A 37 6.91 30.29 0.13
C LEU A 37 7.53 29.06 0.80
N SER A 38 6.94 28.61 1.91
CA SER A 38 7.27 27.28 2.45
C SER A 38 6.87 26.25 1.40
N ARG A 39 7.84 25.76 0.62
CA ARG A 39 7.63 24.66 -0.33
C ARG A 39 7.10 23.46 0.47
N LEU A 40 5.86 23.07 0.22
CA LEU A 40 5.26 21.88 0.79
C LEU A 40 6.03 20.68 0.23
N ASN A 41 6.82 20.01 1.06
CA ASN A 41 7.52 18.79 0.65
C ASN A 41 6.52 17.63 0.71
N ILE A 42 6.28 17.03 -0.44
CA ILE A 42 5.38 15.90 -0.64
C ILE A 42 6.23 14.69 -0.99
N PHE A 43 6.15 13.61 -0.19
CA PHE A 43 6.80 12.35 -0.52
C PHE A 43 5.74 11.28 -0.81
N TYR A 44 5.97 10.53 -1.89
CA TYR A 44 5.11 9.45 -2.35
C TYR A 44 5.88 8.13 -2.38
N THR A 45 5.33 7.09 -1.76
CA THR A 45 5.89 5.73 -1.79
C THR A 45 4.76 4.70 -1.94
N SER A 46 5.01 3.60 -2.63
CA SER A 46 4.04 2.51 -2.80
C SER A 46 4.70 1.14 -2.71
N THR A 47 4.10 0.21 -1.98
CA THR A 47 4.52 -1.19 -1.91
C THR A 47 3.36 -2.12 -2.27
N SER A 48 3.67 -3.24 -2.93
CA SER A 48 2.69 -4.25 -3.33
C SER A 48 2.98 -5.57 -2.63
N TYR A 49 1.95 -6.17 -2.02
CA TYR A 49 2.04 -7.47 -1.35
C TYR A 49 1.24 -8.52 -2.12
N LYS A 50 1.84 -9.70 -2.32
CA LYS A 50 1.20 -10.86 -2.97
C LYS A 50 0.66 -11.81 -1.90
N MET A 51 -0.65 -12.03 -1.89
CA MET A 51 -1.34 -12.95 -0.98
C MET A 51 -1.91 -14.12 -1.80
N GLY A 52 -1.48 -15.35 -1.51
CA GLY A 52 -2.03 -16.56 -2.13
C GLY A 52 -3.29 -17.04 -1.40
N ILE A 53 -4.39 -17.24 -2.10
CA ILE A 53 -5.62 -17.82 -1.52
C ILE A 53 -5.51 -19.35 -1.62
N LYS A 54 -5.30 -20.03 -0.48
CA LYS A 54 -5.39 -21.49 -0.41
C LYS A 54 -6.86 -21.87 -0.20
N THR A 55 -7.53 -22.38 -1.23
CA THR A 55 -8.88 -22.95 -1.11
C THR A 55 -8.80 -24.34 -0.48
N LYS A 56 -9.65 -24.62 0.53
CA LYS A 56 -9.69 -25.87 1.31
C LYS A 56 -10.33 -27.08 0.57
N GLU A 57 -10.45 -27.04 -0.75
CA GLU A 57 -11.02 -28.14 -1.54
C GLU A 57 -9.98 -28.69 -2.53
N SER A 58 -9.19 -29.67 -2.09
CA SER A 58 -8.64 -30.78 -2.91
C SER A 58 -7.67 -31.67 -2.11
N SER A 59 -7.89 -31.87 -0.80
CA SER A 59 -7.23 -32.94 -0.05
C SER A 59 -8.04 -34.24 -0.19
N LYS A 60 -8.24 -34.74 -1.41
CA LYS A 60 -8.52 -36.17 -1.61
C LYS A 60 -7.19 -36.82 -1.97
N ILE A 61 -6.50 -37.29 -0.95
CA ILE A 61 -5.39 -38.22 -1.12
C ILE A 61 -6.04 -39.56 -1.51
N HIS A 62 -5.85 -39.96 -2.76
CA HIS A 62 -5.99 -41.37 -3.15
C HIS A 62 -4.57 -41.94 -3.14
N GLU A 63 -4.24 -42.73 -2.11
CA GLU A 63 -3.07 -43.62 -2.13
C GLU A 63 -3.56 -45.05 -2.38
N PHE A 64 -2.91 -45.71 -3.34
CA PHE A 64 -3.06 -47.12 -3.68
C PHE A 64 -2.33 -48.00 -2.66
#